data_AF-A0A0F5MXQ6-F1
#
_entry.id   AF-A0A0F5MXQ6-F1
#
_cell.length_a   1.000
_cell.length_b   1.000
_cell.length_c   1.000
_cell.angle_alpha   90.00
_cell.angle_beta   90.00
_cell.angle_gamma   90.00
#
_symmetry.space_group_name_H-M   'P 1'
#
loop_
_entity.id
_entity.type
_entity.pdbx_description
1 polymer ?
#
loop_
_entity_poly.entity_id
_entity_poly.type
_entity_poly.pdbx_seq_one_letter_code
_entity_poly.pdbx_strand_id
1 'polypeptide(L)' 'MQLKVLDNLGANRTADATYMSSATSKATVSATGEVTPVAAGTADITATYQTKTATVTVTVS' A
#
# COMPACT_ATOMS: atom_id res chain seq x y z
N MET A 1 6.29 -3.20 -7.27
CA MET A 1 4.81 -3.34 -7.35
C MET A 1 4.19 -2.01 -6.97
N GLN A 2 3.03 -1.64 -7.52
CA GLN A 2 2.43 -0.32 -7.28
C GLN A 2 0.97 -0.47 -6.85
N LEU A 3 0.60 0.17 -5.75
CA LEU A 3 -0.78 0.33 -5.33
C LEU A 3 -1.44 1.46 -6.10
N LYS A 4 -2.73 1.31 -6.37
CA LYS A 4 -3.55 2.37 -6.96
C LYS A 4 -4.76 2.60 -6.09
N VAL A 5 -4.94 3.85 -5.68
CA VAL A 5 -6.16 4.32 -5.01
C VAL A 5 -6.93 5.12 -6.03
N LEU A 6 -8.13 4.64 -6.38
CA LEU A 6 -9.05 5.30 -7.29
C LEU A 6 -10.31 5.69 -6.53
N ASP A 7 -10.85 6.88 -6.80
CA ASP A 7 -12.18 7.23 -6.32
C ASP A 7 -13.29 6.60 -7.20
N ASN A 8 -14.55 6.86 -6.86
CA ASN A 8 -15.69 6.31 -7.60
C ASN A 8 -15.86 6.89 -9.01
N LEU A 9 -15.10 7.93 -9.37
CA LEU A 9 -15.03 8.52 -10.71
C LEU A 9 -13.82 7.99 -11.49
N GLY A 10 -13.00 7.13 -10.88
CA GLY A 10 -11.77 6.60 -11.47
C GLY A 10 -10.58 7.57 -11.42
N ALA A 11 -10.68 8.67 -10.68
CA ALA A 11 -9.56 9.60 -10.54
C ALA A 11 -8.48 8.99 -9.63
N ASN A 12 -7.21 9.21 -9.99
CA ASN A 12 -6.07 8.69 -9.26
C ASN A 12 -5.79 9.51 -7.99
N ARG A 13 -6.01 8.87 -6.83
CA ARG A 13 -5.77 9.41 -5.48
C ARG A 13 -4.58 8.76 -4.78
N THR A 14 -3.75 8.04 -5.54
CA THR A 14 -2.65 7.26 -4.98
C THR A 14 -1.65 8.13 -4.20
N ALA A 15 -1.35 9.34 -4.67
CA ALA A 15 -0.47 10.27 -3.98
C ALA A 15 -1.12 11.00 -2.79
N ASP A 16 -2.46 11.02 -2.74
CA ASP A 16 -3.23 11.68 -1.67
C ASP A 16 -3.55 10.71 -0.52
N ALA A 17 -3.31 9.41 -0.73
CA ALA A 17 -3.54 8.38 0.27
C ALA A 17 -2.33 8.22 1.19
N THR A 18 -2.59 7.84 2.44
CA THR A 18 -1.54 7.43 3.37
C THR A 18 -1.38 5.92 3.33
N TYR A 19 -0.13 5.46 3.42
CA TYR A 19 0.20 4.03 3.37
C TYR A 19 0.94 3.62 4.63
N MET A 20 0.62 2.43 5.11
CA MET A 20 1.28 1.81 6.25
C MET A 20 1.52 0.34 5.97
N SER A 21 2.75 -0.12 6.23
CA SER A 21 3.09 -1.55 6.21
C SER A 21 3.09 -2.09 7.63
N SER A 22 2.49 -3.27 7.83
CA SER A 22 2.52 -3.98 9.11
C SER A 22 3.90 -4.59 9.42
N ALA A 23 4.74 -4.78 8.40
CA ALA A 23 6.07 -5.38 8.54
C ALA A 23 7.07 -4.76 7.55
N THR A 24 7.62 -3.59 7.90
CA THR A 24 8.61 -2.88 7.07
C THR A 24 9.90 -3.66 6.84
N SER A 25 10.23 -4.63 7.70
CA SER A 25 11.34 -5.57 7.50
C SER A 25 11.08 -6.63 6.42
N LYS A 26 9.83 -6.77 5.96
CA LYS A 26 9.40 -7.72 4.92
C LYS A 26 9.03 -7.01 3.63
N ALA A 27 8.22 -5.95 3.72
CA ALA A 27 7.92 -5.05 2.62
C ALA A 27 7.70 -3.62 3.10
N THR A 28 8.25 -2.65 2.39
CA THR A 28 8.00 -1.22 2.61
C THR A 28 7.06 -0.66 1.55
N VAL A 29 6.43 0.46 1.87
CA VAL A 29 5.57 1.21 0.95
C VAL A 29 5.92 2.69 1.03
N SER A 30 6.03 3.35 -0.13
CA SER A 30 6.27 4.80 -0.22
C SER A 30 4.97 5.59 -0.11
N ALA A 31 5.08 6.91 0.07
CA ALA A 31 3.93 7.82 0.05
C ALA A 31 3.19 7.86 -1.31
N THR A 32 3.82 7.37 -2.39
CA THR A 32 3.19 7.26 -3.71
C THR A 32 2.61 5.87 -3.97
N GLY A 33 2.55 5.00 -2.95
CA GLY A 33 2.00 3.64 -3.07
C GLY A 33 2.95 2.67 -3.78
N GLU A 34 4.23 2.99 -3.91
CA GLU A 34 5.22 2.06 -4.44
C GLU A 34 5.62 1.07 -3.34
N VAL A 35 5.47 -0.22 -3.62
CA VAL A 35 5.78 -1.29 -2.67
C VAL A 35 7.10 -1.95 -3.05
N THR A 36 8.01 -1.98 -2.08
CA THR A 36 9.35 -2.55 -2.21
C THR A 36 9.46 -3.78 -1.29
N PRO A 37 9.68 -4.98 -1.84
CA PRO A 37 9.97 -6.15 -1.04
C PRO A 37 11.37 -6.02 -0.42
N VAL A 38 11.49 -6.42 0.85
CA VAL A 38 12.75 -6.32 1.61
C VAL A 38 13.29 -7.72 1.93
N ALA A 39 12.44 -8.61 2.46
CA ALA A 39 12.84 -9.97 2.82
C ALA A 39 11.66 -10.93 2.78
N ALA A 40 11.94 -12.23 2.67
CA ALA A 40 10.91 -13.27 2.66
C ALA A 40 10.04 -13.23 3.91
N GLY A 41 8.73 -13.39 3.72
CA GLY A 41 7.68 -13.26 4.72
C GLY A 41 6.44 -12.54 4.18
N THR A 42 5.50 -12.24 5.07
CA THR A 42 4.24 -11.58 4.72
C THR A 42 4.18 -10.19 5.36
N ALA A 43 3.66 -9.21 4.63
CA ALA A 43 3.37 -7.87 5.11
C ALA A 43 1.99 -7.43 4.61
N ASP A 44 1.20 -6.83 5.48
CA ASP A 44 -0.07 -6.22 5.10
C ASP A 44 0.15 -4.72 4.89
N ILE A 45 -0.31 -4.22 3.76
CA ILE A 45 -0.21 -2.81 3.40
C ILE A 45 -1.60 -2.22 3.39
N THR A 46 -1.81 -1.23 4.26
CA THR A 46 -3.07 -0.51 4.38
C THR A 46 -2.92 0.86 3.72
N ALA A 47 -3.77 1.12 2.73
CA ALA A 47 -3.95 2.43 2.12
C ALA A 47 -5.18 3.09 2.74
N THR A 48 -5.04 4.35 3.13
CA THR A 48 -6.13 5.18 3.68
C THR A 48 -6.29 6.43 2.84
N TYR A 49 -7.51 6.67 2.35
CA TYR A 49 -7.88 7.91 1.68
C TYR A 49 -9.16 8.45 2.32
N GLN A 50 -9.06 9.65 2.90
CA GLN A 50 -10.14 10.26 3.69
C GLN A 50 -10.59 9.32 4.84
N THR A 51 -11.85 8.85 4.83
CA THR A 51 -12.40 7.93 5.82
C THR A 51 -12.45 6.48 5.35
N LYS A 52 -11.85 6.19 4.18
CA LYS A 52 -11.88 4.87 3.56
C LYS A 52 -10.51 4.21 3.67
N THR A 53 -10.51 2.94 4.04
CA THR A 53 -9.31 2.12 4.16
C THR A 53 -9.43 0.89 3.26
N ALA A 54 -8.30 0.45 2.73
CA ALA A 54 -8.17 -0.82 2.01
C ALA A 54 -6.84 -1.47 2.40
N THR A 55 -6.85 -2.78 2.60
CA THR A 55 -5.65 -3.54 2.98
C THR A 55 -5.37 -4.60 1.91
N VAL A 56 -4.09 -4.75 1.56
CA VAL A 56 -3.59 -5.80 0.69
C VAL A 56 -2.48 -6.57 1.38
N THR A 57 -2.55 -7.89 1.30
CA THR A 57 -1.50 -8.77 1.82
C THR A 57 -0.45 -9.00 0.75
N VAL A 58 0.81 -8.71 1.09
CA VAL A 58 1.98 -8.91 0.25
C VAL A 58 2.78 -10.06 0.81
N THR A 59 2.92 -11.12 0.02
CA THR A 59 3.78 -12.27 0.35
C THR A 59 5.06 -12.19 -0.48
N VAL A 60 6.19 -12.22 0.19
CA VAL A 60 7.53 -12.27 -0.39
C VAL A 60 8.09 -13.67 -0.15
N SER A 61 8.40 -14.41 -1.21
CA SER A 61 8.90 -15.79 -1.18
C SER A 61 10.07 -15.97 -2.12
#